data_AF-A0A0C9Q8W5-F1
#
_entry.id   AF-A0A0C9Q8W5-F1
#
_cell.length_a   1.000
_cell.length_b   1.000
_cell.length_c   1.000
_cell.angle_alpha   90.00
_cell.angle_beta   90.00
_cell.angle_gamma   90.00
#
_symmetry.space_group_name_H-M   'P 1'
#
loop_
_entity.id
_entity.type
_entity.pdbx_description
1 polymer ?
#
loop_
_entity_poly.entity_id
_entity_poly.type
_entity_poly.pdbx_seq_one_letter_code
_entity_poly.pdbx_strand_id
1 'polypeptide(L)'
;KKAKKGFMTPDRKKKLRLLLRKKAAEELKKEQERKAAERRRIIEERCGKAKDTDDVSEEDLKELCQEYYARVYACEGQKWDLEREVRKRDYEVQYQPNMNNRTPQHLPLEKQNPKC
;
A
#
# COMPACT_ATOMS: atom_id res chain seq x y z
N LYS A 1 -5.93 -41.98 26.01
CA LYS A 1 -6.83 -40.95 25.41
C LYS A 1 -7.33 -41.47 24.06
N LYS A 2 -8.62 -41.77 23.88
CA LYS A 2 -9.17 -42.18 22.57
C LYS A 2 -8.96 -41.02 21.58
N ALA A 3 -8.32 -41.29 20.44
CA ALA A 3 -8.13 -40.28 19.40
C ALA A 3 -9.51 -39.82 18.92
N LYS A 4 -9.78 -38.51 18.92
CA LYS A 4 -11.05 -37.99 18.40
C LYS A 4 -11.13 -38.38 16.92
N LYS A 5 -12.07 -39.25 16.56
CA LYS A 5 -12.37 -39.66 15.19
C LYS A 5 -12.81 -38.40 14.45
N GLY A 6 -11.87 -37.72 13.81
CA GLY A 6 -12.12 -36.42 13.18
C GLY A 6 -13.19 -36.55 12.10
N PHE A 7 -14.08 -35.56 12.03
CA PHE A 7 -15.19 -35.48 11.06
C PHE A 7 -14.74 -35.71 9.60
N MET A 8 -13.49 -35.40 9.27
CA MET A 8 -12.92 -35.49 7.93
C MET A 8 -11.73 -36.46 7.88
N THR A 9 -11.57 -37.12 6.74
CA THR A 9 -10.32 -37.80 6.40
C THR A 9 -9.18 -36.78 6.26
N PRO A 10 -7.93 -37.17 6.56
CA PRO A 10 -6.76 -36.29 6.42
C PRO A 10 -6.63 -35.66 5.02
N ASP A 11 -6.90 -36.44 3.97
CA ASP A 11 -6.83 -35.98 2.58
C ASP A 11 -7.91 -34.95 2.24
N ARG A 12 -9.15 -35.17 2.71
CA ARG A 12 -10.23 -34.19 2.51
C ARG A 12 -9.91 -32.87 3.22
N LYS A 13 -9.34 -32.92 4.42
CA LYS A 13 -8.88 -31.72 5.15
C LYS A 13 -7.74 -31.00 4.40
N LYS A 14 -6.80 -31.74 3.80
CA LYS A 14 -5.73 -31.17 2.98
C LYS A 14 -6.29 -30.46 1.74
N LYS A 15 -7.21 -31.12 1.01
CA LYS A 15 -7.89 -30.54 -0.16
C LYS A 15 -8.69 -29.28 0.19
N LEU A 16 -9.43 -29.30 1.30
CA LEU A 16 -10.21 -28.14 1.76
C LEU A 16 -9.33 -26.92 2.06
N ARG A 17 -8.23 -27.09 2.79
CA ARG A 17 -7.29 -25.99 3.07
C ARG A 17 -6.69 -25.40 1.79
N LEU A 18 -6.37 -26.25 0.81
CA LEU A 18 -5.87 -25.80 -0.48
C LEU A 18 -6.90 -24.93 -1.19
N LEU A 19 -8.17 -25.37 -1.24
CA LEU A 19 -9.25 -24.61 -1.88
C LEU A 19 -9.49 -23.27 -1.19
N LEU A 20 -9.47 -23.23 0.15
CA LEU A 20 -9.64 -21.99 0.90
C LEU A 20 -8.53 -20.97 0.64
N ARG A 21 -7.27 -21.41 0.58
CA ARG A 21 -6.13 -20.54 0.25
C ARG A 21 -6.17 -20.06 -1.20
N LYS A 22 -6.57 -20.93 -2.14
CA LYS A 22 -6.77 -20.56 -3.54
C LYS A 22 -7.84 -19.47 -3.67
N LYS A 23 -8.99 -19.66 -3.02
CA LYS A 23 -10.06 -18.66 -2.99
C LYS A 23 -9.59 -17.35 -2.34
N ALA A 24 -8.88 -17.42 -1.22
CA ALA A 24 -8.34 -16.23 -0.57
C ALA A 24 -7.34 -15.46 -1.45
N ALA A 25 -6.49 -16.17 -2.19
CA ALA A 25 -5.55 -15.56 -3.14
C ALA A 25 -6.27 -14.92 -4.34
N GLU A 26 -7.31 -15.57 -4.86
CA GLU A 26 -8.15 -15.04 -5.93
C GLU A 26 -8.87 -13.75 -5.50
N GLU A 27 -9.54 -13.77 -4.35
CA GLU A 27 -10.21 -12.58 -3.80
C GLU A 27 -9.22 -11.44 -3.51
N LEU A 28 -8.02 -11.76 -3.02
CA LEU A 28 -6.96 -10.76 -2.82
C LEU A 28 -6.53 -10.13 -4.14
N LYS A 29 -6.39 -10.90 -5.21
CA LYS A 29 -6.03 -10.38 -6.54
C LYS A 29 -7.15 -9.48 -7.09
N LYS A 30 -8.40 -9.91 -6.97
CA LYS A 30 -9.58 -9.13 -7.39
C LYS A 30 -9.67 -7.81 -6.62
N GLU A 31 -9.38 -7.81 -5.32
CA GLU A 31 -9.33 -6.60 -4.50
C GLU A 31 -8.21 -5.65 -4.94
N GLN A 32 -7.03 -6.18 -5.27
CA GLN A 32 -5.91 -5.38 -5.78
C GLN A 32 -6.27 -4.70 -7.11
N GLU A 33 -6.91 -5.44 -8.01
CA GLU A 33 -7.38 -4.90 -9.30
C GLU A 33 -8.43 -3.80 -9.09
N ARG A 34 -9.40 -4.02 -8.19
CA ARG A 34 -10.39 -2.99 -7.81
C ARG A 34 -9.74 -1.74 -7.24
N LYS A 35 -8.79 -1.89 -6.31
CA LYS A 35 -8.06 -0.77 -5.70
C LYS A 35 -7.19 -0.03 -6.73
N ALA A 36 -6.59 -0.75 -7.68
CA ALA A 36 -5.81 -0.15 -8.76
C ALA A 36 -6.69 0.63 -9.74
N ALA A 37 -7.87 0.11 -10.08
CA ALA A 37 -8.85 0.80 -10.92
C ALA A 37 -9.37 2.07 -10.23
N GLU A 38 -9.74 1.99 -8.96
CA GLU A 38 -10.17 3.17 -8.20
C GLU A 38 -9.04 4.21 -8.08
N ARG A 39 -7.80 3.76 -7.84
CA ARG A 39 -6.64 4.67 -7.85
C ARG A 39 -6.50 5.41 -9.19
N ARG A 40 -6.74 4.74 -10.32
CA ARG A 40 -6.69 5.39 -11.65
C ARG A 40 -7.81 6.42 -11.79
N ARG A 41 -9.04 6.06 -11.42
CA ARG A 41 -10.21 6.97 -11.45
C ARG A 41 -9.96 8.24 -10.63
N ILE A 42 -9.46 8.11 -9.40
CA ILE A 42 -9.18 9.24 -8.52
C ILE A 42 -8.06 10.14 -9.07
N ILE A 43 -7.03 9.55 -9.71
CA ILE A 43 -5.98 10.34 -10.36
C ILE A 43 -6.56 11.15 -11.52
N GLU A 44 -7.39 10.53 -12.35
CA GLU A 44 -8.05 11.20 -13.48
C GLU A 44 -8.96 12.34 -12.99
N GLU A 45 -9.77 12.10 -11.96
CA GLU A 45 -10.65 13.11 -11.36
C GLU A 45 -9.87 14.28 -10.74
N ARG A 46 -8.76 14.00 -10.03
CA ARG A 46 -7.98 15.04 -9.35
C ARG A 46 -7.06 15.81 -10.28
N CYS A 47 -6.37 15.13 -11.18
CA CYS A 47 -5.37 15.74 -12.06
C CYS A 47 -6.00 16.37 -13.30
N GLY A 48 -7.10 15.79 -13.80
CA GLY A 48 -7.74 16.23 -15.03
C GLY A 48 -6.83 16.08 -16.25
N LYS A 49 -7.18 16.82 -17.31
CA LYS A 49 -6.37 16.94 -18.52
C LYS A 49 -5.40 18.11 -18.40
N ALA A 50 -4.29 18.05 -19.13
CA ALA A 50 -3.41 19.20 -19.27
C ALA A 50 -4.19 20.38 -19.87
N LYS A 51 -3.89 21.60 -19.39
CA LYS A 51 -4.45 22.82 -19.96
C LYS A 51 -3.83 23.02 -21.35
N ASP A 52 -4.66 23.46 -22.30
CA ASP A 52 -4.23 23.79 -23.65
C ASP A 52 -3.39 25.07 -23.62
N THR A 53 -2.30 25.09 -24.40
CA THR A 53 -1.33 26.18 -24.43
C THR A 53 -1.10 26.73 -25.84
N ASP A 54 -1.77 26.19 -26.86
CA ASP A 54 -1.44 26.49 -28.26
C ASP A 54 -1.86 27.91 -28.67
N ASP A 55 -2.93 28.46 -28.08
CA ASP A 55 -3.48 29.80 -28.39
C ASP A 55 -3.67 30.67 -27.13
N VAL A 56 -2.76 30.57 -26.15
CA VAL A 56 -2.85 31.30 -24.88
C VAL A 56 -2.00 32.58 -24.91
N SER A 57 -2.53 33.69 -24.39
CA SER A 57 -1.78 34.96 -24.34
C SER A 57 -0.59 34.88 -23.36
N GLU A 58 0.40 35.77 -23.51
CA GLU A 58 1.57 35.79 -22.61
C GLU A 58 1.18 36.08 -21.14
N GLU A 59 0.12 36.87 -20.92
CA GLU A 59 -0.39 37.18 -19.59
C GLU A 59 -1.07 35.97 -18.96
N ASP A 60 -1.96 35.31 -19.71
CA ASP A 60 -2.64 34.08 -19.28
C ASP A 60 -1.62 32.95 -19.03
N LEU A 61 -0.54 32.88 -19.81
CA LEU A 61 0.53 31.90 -19.62
C LEU A 61 1.28 32.11 -18.30
N LYS A 62 1.51 33.38 -17.90
CA LYS A 62 2.15 33.71 -16.61
C LYS A 62 1.24 33.33 -15.45
N GLU A 63 -0.05 33.65 -15.54
CA GLU A 63 -1.04 33.26 -14.52
C GLU A 63 -1.12 31.72 -14.39
N LEU A 64 -1.15 31.02 -15.52
CA LEU A 64 -1.13 29.57 -15.58
C LEU A 64 0.08 28.96 -14.86
N CYS A 65 1.27 29.52 -15.06
CA CYS A 65 2.48 29.07 -14.38
C CYS A 65 2.40 29.27 -12.86
N GLN A 66 1.84 30.40 -12.41
CA GLN A 66 1.65 30.68 -10.99
C GLN A 66 0.64 29.72 -10.35
N GLU A 67 -0.46 29.40 -11.04
CA GLU A 67 -1.45 28.44 -10.57
C GLU A 67 -0.85 27.03 -10.43
N TYR A 68 -0.10 26.57 -11.43
CA TYR A 68 0.57 25.27 -11.36
C TYR A 68 1.59 25.22 -10.22
N TYR A 69 2.36 26.30 -10.02
CA TYR A 69 3.31 26.38 -8.91
C TYR A 69 2.60 26.29 -7.55
N ALA A 70 1.53 27.06 -7.34
CA ALA A 70 0.75 27.03 -6.11
C ALA A 70 0.16 25.63 -5.84
N ARG A 71 -0.34 24.97 -6.88
CA ARG A 71 -0.87 23.61 -6.80
C ARG A 71 0.21 22.60 -6.42
N VAL A 72 1.38 22.65 -7.05
CA VAL A 72 2.52 21.76 -6.73
C VAL A 72 2.94 21.96 -5.28
N TYR A 73 3.10 23.20 -4.84
CA TYR A 73 3.47 23.53 -3.46
C TYR A 73 2.48 22.92 -2.45
N ALA A 74 1.17 23.08 -2.68
CA ALA A 74 0.15 22.49 -1.81
C ALA A 74 0.19 20.95 -1.82
N CYS A 75 0.36 20.32 -2.99
CA CYS A 75 0.47 18.87 -3.11
C CYS A 75 1.72 18.33 -2.40
N GLU A 76 2.85 19.04 -2.43
CA GLU A 76 4.06 18.64 -1.73
C GLU A 76 3.89 18.68 -0.21
N GLY A 77 3.24 19.71 0.33
CA GLY A 77 2.89 19.79 1.75
C GLY A 77 2.02 18.61 2.19
N GLN A 78 0.94 18.33 1.45
CA GLN A 78 0.06 17.18 1.72
C GLN A 78 0.81 15.84 1.64
N LYS A 79 1.73 15.69 0.68
CA LYS A 79 2.57 14.49 0.55
C LYS A 79 3.45 14.31 1.80
N TRP A 80 4.10 15.38 2.26
CA TRP A 80 4.96 15.33 3.44
C TRP A 80 4.20 14.89 4.69
N ASP A 81 3.01 15.46 4.93
CA ASP A 81 2.16 15.08 6.06
C ASP A 81 1.77 13.60 6.02
N LEU A 82 1.37 13.11 4.84
CA LEU A 82 1.02 11.70 4.62
C LEU A 82 2.21 10.77 4.84
N GLU A 83 3.38 11.09 4.27
CA GLU A 83 4.60 10.30 4.45
C GLU A 83 5.05 10.24 5.91
N ARG A 84 4.88 11.34 6.66
CA ARG A 84 5.19 11.39 8.09
C ARG A 84 4.25 10.49 8.90
N GLU A 85 2.95 10.56 8.65
CA GLU A 85 1.97 9.70 9.33
C GLU A 85 2.21 8.23 9.01
N VAL A 86 2.44 7.88 7.74
CA VAL A 86 2.79 6.51 7.33
C VAL A 86 4.01 6.00 8.07
N ARG A 87 5.10 6.78 8.12
CA ARG A 87 6.33 6.42 8.84
C ARG A 87 6.08 6.17 10.33
N LYS A 88 5.23 6.99 10.96
CA LYS A 88 4.83 6.79 12.36
C LYS A 88 4.06 5.49 12.55
N ARG A 89 3.09 5.20 11.68
CA ARG A 89 2.31 3.95 11.72
C ARG A 89 3.18 2.72 11.47
N ASP A 90 4.12 2.80 10.55
CA ASP A 90 5.07 1.72 10.29
C ASP A 90 5.93 1.43 11.53
N TYR A 91 6.41 2.49 12.21
CA TYR A 91 7.10 2.36 13.49
C TYR A 91 6.19 1.71 14.55
N GLU A 92 4.95 2.18 14.71
CA GLU A 92 4.01 1.57 15.66
C GLU A 92 3.78 0.08 15.37
N VAL A 93 3.62 -0.32 14.11
CA VAL A 93 3.44 -1.73 13.74
C VAL A 93 4.71 -2.56 14.00
N GLN A 94 5.89 -2.01 13.73
CA GLN A 94 7.17 -2.70 13.96
C GLN A 94 7.47 -2.90 15.45
N TYR A 95 7.20 -1.88 16.26
CA TYR A 95 7.62 -1.84 17.67
C TYR A 95 6.49 -2.16 18.65
N GLN A 96 5.24 -2.26 18.21
CA GLN A 96 4.19 -2.85 19.05
C GLN A 96 4.39 -4.37 19.10
N PRO A 97 4.81 -4.94 20.25
CA PRO A 97 4.81 -6.39 20.39
C PRO A 97 3.36 -6.84 20.31
N ASN A 98 3.04 -7.59 19.25
CA ASN A 98 1.83 -8.40 19.23
C ASN A 98 1.81 -9.21 20.54
N MET A 99 0.86 -8.94 21.43
CA MET A 99 0.73 -9.65 22.72
C MET A 99 0.53 -11.17 22.55
N ASN A 100 0.36 -11.64 21.31
CA ASN A 100 0.27 -13.05 20.94
C ASN A 100 1.57 -13.66 20.40
N ASN A 101 2.66 -12.88 20.17
CA ASN A 101 3.93 -13.39 19.64
C ASN A 101 5.04 -13.40 20.70
N ARG A 102 5.04 -14.41 21.56
CA ARG A 102 6.27 -14.86 22.24
C ARG A 102 7.12 -15.66 21.25
N THR A 103 7.93 -14.97 20.45
CA THR A 103 9.12 -15.55 19.81
C THR A 103 10.20 -14.48 19.68
N PRO A 104 11.34 -14.60 20.38
CA PRO A 104 12.43 -13.66 20.24
C PRO A 104 13.28 -14.06 19.04
N GLN A 105 13.27 -13.26 17.97
CA GLN A 105 14.36 -13.24 17.00
C GLN A 105 14.66 -11.79 16.61
N HIS A 106 15.26 -11.07 17.55
CA HIS A 106 16.19 -10.02 17.17
C HIS A 106 17.51 -10.72 16.79
N LEU A 107 17.80 -10.82 15.49
CA LEU A 107 19.20 -10.90 15.08
C LEU A 107 19.73 -9.45 15.03
N PRO A 108 20.89 -9.15 15.65
CA PRO A 108 21.52 -7.83 15.58
C PRO A 108 21.84 -7.42 14.14
N LEU A 109 21.60 -6.13 13.85
CA LEU A 109 21.90 -5.41 12.59
C LEU A 109 23.42 -5.23 12.33
N GLU A 110 24.27 -6.17 12.78
CA GLU A 110 25.72 -6.00 12.77
C GLU A 110 26.44 -7.05 11.92
N LYS A 111 25.90 -7.42 10.74
CA LYS A 111 26.62 -8.23 9.74
C LYS A 111 26.27 -7.91 8.27
N GLN A 112 25.95 -6.66 7.94
CA GLN A 112 25.89 -6.22 6.54
C GLN A 112 26.65 -4.90 6.36
N ASN A 113 27.94 -4.90 6.71
CA ASN A 113 28.88 -4.00 6.05
C ASN A 113 30.29 -4.58 6.09
N PRO A 114 30.66 -5.49 5.15
CA PRO A 114 32.06 -5.74 4.89
C PRO A 114 32.59 -4.57 4.04
N LYS A 115 33.55 -3.88 4.66
CA LYS A 115 34.49 -2.89 4.13
C LYS A 115 34.81 -3.00 2.63
N CYS A 116 34.97 -1.81 2.04
CA CYS A 116 35.54 -1.46 0.73
C CYS A 116 34.59 -1.59 -0.47
#